data_AF-A0A8T5LTI5-F1
#
_entry.id   AF-A0A8T5LTI5-F1
#
_cell.length_a   1.000
_cell.length_b   1.000
_cell.length_c   1.000
_cell.angle_alpha   90.00
_cell.angle_beta   90.00
_cell.angle_gamma   90.00
#
_symmetry.space_group_name_H-M   'P 1'
#
loop_
_entity.id
_entity.type
_entity.pdbx_description
1 polymer ?
#
loop_
_entity_poly.entity_id
_entity_poly.type
_entity_poly.pdbx_seq_one_letter_code
_entity_poly.pdbx_strand_id
1 'polypeptide(L)' 'MTYKKRVDGRKFDETRPIEAKAGVIKNADGSAFFRIGKTSAYAAVYGP' A
#
# COMPACT_ATOMS: atom_id res chain seq x y z
N MET A 1 -30.85 -2.02 -9.73
CA MET A 1 -30.10 -2.62 -8.60
C MET A 1 -29.18 -1.55 -8.04
N THR A 2 -29.58 -0.91 -6.94
CA THR A 2 -28.73 0.05 -6.23
C THR A 2 -27.49 -0.69 -5.73
N TYR A 3 -26.34 -0.50 -6.38
CA TYR A 3 -25.08 -1.11 -5.98
C TYR A 3 -24.67 -0.51 -4.64
N LYS A 4 -25.14 -1.09 -3.53
CA LYS A 4 -24.93 -0.56 -2.18
C LYS A 4 -23.46 -0.67 -1.73
N LYS A 5 -22.66 -1.53 -2.36
CA LYS A 5 -21.23 -1.79 -2.07
C LYS A 5 -20.46 -2.22 -3.33
N ARG A 6 -19.16 -1.91 -3.41
CA ARG A 6 -18.25 -2.41 -4.46
C ARG A 6 -18.04 -3.92 -4.32
N VAL A 7 -17.53 -4.59 -5.37
CA VAL A 7 -17.18 -6.04 -5.39
C VAL A 7 -16.31 -6.44 -4.19
N ASP A 8 -15.49 -5.50 -3.72
CA ASP A 8 -14.53 -5.69 -2.63
C ASP A 8 -15.10 -5.31 -1.25
N GLY A 9 -16.42 -5.17 -1.11
CA GLY A 9 -17.13 -4.85 0.15
C GLY A 9 -17.00 -3.40 0.65
N ARG A 10 -16.13 -2.60 0.02
CA ARG A 10 -15.84 -1.18 0.34
C ARG A 10 -16.97 -0.24 -0.11
N LYS A 11 -17.14 0.87 0.62
CA LYS A 11 -17.98 2.00 0.19
C LYS A 11 -17.37 2.67 -1.05
N PHE A 12 -18.14 3.49 -1.77
CA PHE A 12 -17.63 4.21 -2.95
C PHE A 12 -16.51 5.19 -2.59
N ASP A 13 -16.59 5.81 -1.41
CA ASP A 13 -15.63 6.80 -0.92
C ASP A 13 -14.47 6.19 -0.13
N GLU A 14 -14.43 4.85 -0.01
CA GLU A 14 -13.43 4.16 0.82
C GLU A 14 -12.31 3.55 -0.03
N THR A 15 -11.10 4.05 0.18
CA THR A 15 -9.90 3.52 -0.45
C THR A 15 -9.59 2.10 0.03
N ARG A 16 -8.78 1.37 -0.74
CA ARG A 16 -8.22 0.09 -0.26
C ARG A 16 -7.43 0.34 1.04
N PRO A 17 -7.34 -0.63 1.96
CA PRO A 17 -6.51 -0.47 3.15
C PRO A 17 -5.05 -0.23 2.72
N ILE A 18 -4.47 0.86 3.20
CA ILE A 18 -3.10 1.28 2.89
C ILE A 18 -2.23 1.05 4.12
N GLU A 19 -1.11 0.37 3.94
CA GLU A 19 -0.08 0.18 4.97
C GLU A 19 1.25 0.67 4.40
N ALA A 20 1.93 1.55 5.14
CA ALA A 20 3.24 2.09 4.76
C ALA A 20 4.20 1.92 5.93
N LYS A 21 5.41 1.42 5.67
CA LYS A 21 6.50 1.31 6.65
C LYS A 21 7.78 1.84 6.03
N ALA A 22 8.49 2.72 6.73
CA ALA A 22 9.82 3.18 6.32
C ALA A 22 10.91 2.34 7.04
N GLY A 23 12.10 2.24 6.45
CA GLY A 23 13.25 1.54 7.04
C GLY A 23 13.15 0.01 7.04
N VAL A 24 12.44 -0.58 6.09
CA VAL A 24 12.18 -2.03 6.05
C VAL A 24 13.39 -2.84 5.58
N ILE A 25 14.21 -2.27 4.70
CA ILE A 25 15.43 -2.91 4.18
C ILE A 25 16.62 -2.23 4.87
N LYS A 26 17.28 -2.97 5.77
CA LYS A 26 18.43 -2.48 6.56
C LYS A 26 19.67 -2.16 5.73
N ASN A 27 19.79 -2.76 4.54
CA ASN A 27 20.95 -2.60 3.66
C ASN A 27 20.83 -1.41 2.70
N ALA A 28 19.65 -0.77 2.60
CA ALA A 28 19.41 0.37 1.70
C ALA A 28 19.50 1.68 2.46
N ASP A 29 20.04 2.74 1.82
CA ASP A 29 20.14 4.08 2.41
C ASP A 29 18.75 4.65 2.76
N GLY A 30 17.78 4.40 1.89
CA GLY A 30 16.37 4.63 2.15
C GLY A 30 15.55 3.42 1.75
N SER A 31 14.60 2.99 2.58
CA SER A 31 13.69 1.91 2.21
C SER A 31 12.27 2.19 2.66
N ALA A 32 11.31 1.76 1.85
CA ALA A 32 9.89 1.85 2.16
C ALA A 32 9.17 0.60 1.70
N PHE A 33 8.28 0.10 2.54
CA PHE A 33 7.26 -0.89 2.20
C PHE A 33 5.92 -0.17 2.07
N PHE A 34 5.19 -0.49 1.01
CA PHE A 34 3.90 0.07 0.74
C PHE A 34 2.93 -1.01 0.28
N ARG A 35 1.77 -1.09 0.90
CA ARG A 35 0.74 -2.07 0.57
C ARG A 35 -0.59 -1.38 0.42
N ILE A 36 -1.26 -1.61 -0.70
CA ILE A 36 -2.62 -1.16 -0.99
C ILE A 36 -3.48 -2.41 -1.25
N GLY A 37 -4.30 -2.78 -0.27
CA GLY A 37 -5.17 -3.96 -0.37
C GLY A 37 -4.35 -5.25 -0.49
N LYS A 38 -4.42 -5.89 -1.67
CA LYS A 38 -3.67 -7.10 -2.02
C LYS A 38 -2.38 -6.81 -2.80
N THR A 39 -2.14 -5.55 -3.15
CA THR A 39 -0.92 -5.14 -3.88
C THR A 39 0.12 -4.71 -2.86
N SER A 40 1.28 -5.35 -2.88
CA SER A 40 2.43 -5.03 -2.02
C SER A 40 3.60 -4.61 -2.89
N ALA A 41 4.28 -3.53 -2.51
CA ALA A 41 5.44 -2.98 -3.18
C ALA A 41 6.53 -2.65 -2.16
N TYR A 42 7.78 -2.92 -2.53
CA TYR A 42 8.95 -2.48 -1.77
C TYR A 42 9.72 -1.49 -2.64
N ALA A 43 10.10 -0.37 -2.04
CA ALA A 43 10.99 0.60 -2.63
C ALA A 43 12.30 0.59 -1.82
N ALA A 44 13.41 0.48 -2.53
CA ALA A 44 14.74 0.63 -1.96
C ALA A 44 15.45 1.72 -2.78
N VAL A 45 16.02 2.69 -2.09
CA VAL A 45 16.85 3.74 -2.65
C VAL A 45 18.27 3.45 -2.20
N TYR A 46 19.17 3.38 -3.18
CA TYR A 46 20.61 3.21 -2.99
C TYR A 46 21.30 4.37 -3.68
N GLY A 47 21.90 5.27 -2.91
CA GLY A 47 22.54 6.47 -3.45
C GLY A 47 22.96 7.43 -2.34
N PRO A 48 23.91 8.35 -2.62
CA PRO A 48 24.10 9.54 -1.81
C PRO A 48 22.93 10.53 -1.96
#